data_AF-A0A6N9BNY9-F1
#
_entry.id   AF-A0A6N9BNY9-F1
#
_cell.length_a   1.000
_cell.length_b   1.000
_cell.length_c   1.000
_cell.angle_alpha   90.00
_cell.angle_beta   90.00
_cell.angle_gamma   90.00
#
_symmetry.space_group_name_H-M   'P 1'
#
loop_
_entity.id
_entity.type
_entity.pdbx_description
1 polymer ?
#
loop_
_entity_poly.entity_id
_entity_poly.type
_entity_poly.pdbx_seq_one_letter_code
_entity_poly.pdbx_strand_id
1 'polypeptide(L)'
;MFRRKNASPLADRVFNDGERERLMAVWRLTALPRDEFEATYGDLFRRCWRVVAAGPGVEWIVLRDRALAHVTAALKVRQAYVLPRFAAAEDAARLAEAMSFALAACVLAERFAGVLGRAVAPGWSPLHGDVPAAAALSDVPVPRSFGALLLTRLVGHSGHEWLAQEREALWAAAAYFGEGRSELREIGRDAAARIGLPLAEAAAEPTPARPAGVPDTAPAASAEPDRAPPPTG
;
A
#
# COMPACT_ATOMS: atom_id res chain seq x y z
N MET A 1 -6.38 -16.35 -38.97
CA MET A 1 -6.11 -15.52 -37.77
C MET A 1 -5.73 -16.46 -36.63
N PHE A 2 -4.45 -16.65 -36.37
CA PHE A 2 -3.97 -17.68 -35.44
C PHE A 2 -4.27 -17.27 -33.99
N ARG A 3 -5.14 -18.03 -33.31
CA ARG A 3 -5.25 -18.03 -31.83
C ARG A 3 -3.90 -18.49 -31.27
N ARG A 4 -3.06 -17.55 -30.82
CA ARG A 4 -2.00 -17.88 -29.87
C ARG A 4 -2.70 -18.42 -28.62
N LYS A 5 -2.45 -19.69 -28.28
CA LYS A 5 -2.63 -20.17 -26.92
C LYS A 5 -1.68 -19.34 -26.05
N ASN A 6 -2.16 -18.23 -25.50
CA ASN A 6 -1.41 -17.49 -24.50
C ASN A 6 -1.28 -18.42 -23.30
N ALA A 7 -0.11 -19.02 -23.14
CA ALA A 7 0.27 -19.62 -21.86
C ALA A 7 0.09 -18.52 -20.80
N SER A 8 -0.61 -18.82 -19.71
CA SER A 8 -0.82 -17.84 -18.65
C SER A 8 0.54 -17.26 -18.23
N PRO A 9 0.72 -15.94 -18.18
CA PRO A 9 1.88 -15.28 -17.59
C PRO A 9 2.31 -15.80 -16.20
N LEU A 10 1.40 -16.43 -15.44
CA LEU A 10 1.72 -17.10 -14.17
C LEU A 10 2.38 -18.48 -14.33
N ALA A 11 2.40 -19.04 -15.55
CA ALA A 11 3.12 -20.26 -15.89
C ALA A 11 4.64 -20.05 -16.08
N ASP A 12 5.10 -18.79 -16.12
CA ASP A 12 6.52 -18.47 -16.07
C ASP A 12 7.16 -19.04 -14.79
N ARG A 13 8.42 -19.51 -14.89
CA ARG A 13 9.19 -20.08 -13.76
C ARG A 13 9.59 -19.06 -12.68
N VAL A 14 9.02 -17.87 -12.71
CA VAL A 14 9.28 -16.82 -11.73
C VAL A 14 8.67 -17.18 -10.39
N PHE A 15 7.42 -17.68 -10.38
CA PHE A 15 6.71 -18.02 -9.16
C PHE A 15 6.78 -19.53 -8.88
N ASN A 16 6.95 -19.90 -7.60
CA ASN A 16 6.69 -21.27 -7.15
C ASN A 16 5.18 -21.51 -6.98
N ASP A 17 4.78 -22.77 -6.77
CA ASP A 17 3.36 -23.13 -6.72
C ASP A 17 2.61 -22.47 -5.55
N GLY A 18 3.25 -22.36 -4.38
CA GLY A 18 2.66 -21.65 -3.23
C GLY A 18 2.53 -20.14 -3.44
N GLU A 19 3.44 -19.52 -4.18
CA GLU A 19 3.33 -18.12 -4.61
C GLU A 19 2.18 -17.94 -5.62
N ARG A 20 2.03 -18.86 -6.57
CA ARG A 20 0.92 -18.83 -7.54
C ARG A 20 -0.43 -18.94 -6.83
N GLU A 21 -0.59 -19.86 -5.88
CA GLU A 21 -1.82 -20.00 -5.12
C GLU A 21 -2.17 -18.73 -4.33
N ARG A 22 -1.16 -18.11 -3.70
CA ARG A 22 -1.35 -16.84 -2.98
C ARG A 22 -1.65 -15.68 -3.92
N LEU A 23 -1.06 -15.62 -5.12
CA LEU A 23 -1.42 -14.64 -6.14
C LEU A 23 -2.87 -14.82 -6.63
N MET A 24 -3.35 -16.07 -6.74
CA MET A 24 -4.77 -16.34 -7.02
C MET A 24 -5.66 -15.88 -5.87
N ALA A 25 -5.21 -15.97 -4.62
CA ALA A 25 -5.93 -15.39 -3.49
C ALA A 25 -5.97 -13.86 -3.56
N VAL A 26 -4.89 -13.20 -3.98
CA VAL A 26 -4.85 -11.75 -4.25
C VAL A 26 -5.82 -11.38 -5.37
N TRP A 27 -5.83 -12.11 -6.49
CA TRP A 27 -6.76 -11.86 -7.59
C TRP A 27 -8.23 -11.91 -7.14
N ARG A 28 -8.60 -12.87 -6.29
CA ARG A 28 -9.95 -12.96 -5.72
C ARG A 28 -10.35 -11.78 -4.82
N LEU A 29 -9.40 -10.92 -4.44
CA LEU A 29 -9.66 -9.68 -3.70
C LEU A 29 -9.83 -8.46 -4.63
N THR A 30 -9.60 -8.63 -5.92
CA THR A 30 -9.77 -7.59 -6.94
C THR A 30 -11.09 -7.79 -7.69
N ALA A 31 -11.61 -6.72 -8.30
CA ALA A 31 -12.76 -6.80 -9.20
C ALA A 31 -12.35 -7.14 -10.65
N LEU A 32 -11.07 -7.40 -10.91
CA LEU A 32 -10.54 -7.51 -12.26
C LEU A 32 -10.78 -8.87 -12.92
N PRO A 33 -11.05 -8.88 -14.24
CA PRO A 33 -10.85 -10.07 -15.06
C PRO A 33 -9.42 -10.60 -14.93
N ARG A 34 -9.25 -11.91 -15.05
CA ARG A 34 -7.96 -12.56 -14.86
C ARG A 34 -6.85 -12.00 -15.77
N ASP A 35 -7.16 -11.75 -17.03
CA ASP A 35 -6.18 -11.26 -18.00
C ASP A 35 -5.68 -9.84 -17.64
N GLU A 36 -6.58 -8.98 -17.16
CA GLU A 36 -6.22 -7.65 -16.69
C GLU A 36 -5.42 -7.69 -15.39
N PHE A 37 -5.81 -8.56 -14.45
CA PHE A 37 -5.03 -8.79 -13.23
C PHE A 37 -3.60 -9.25 -13.55
N GLU A 38 -3.44 -10.21 -14.46
CA GLU A 38 -2.13 -10.73 -14.87
C GLU A 38 -1.30 -9.66 -15.59
N ALA A 39 -1.94 -8.80 -16.39
CA ALA A 39 -1.29 -7.69 -17.08
C ALA A 39 -0.75 -6.61 -16.11
N THR A 40 -1.32 -6.47 -14.91
CA THR A 40 -1.00 -5.35 -14.02
C THR A 40 -0.44 -5.79 -12.69
N TYR A 41 -1.24 -6.34 -11.77
CA TYR A 41 -0.73 -6.95 -10.53
C TYR A 41 0.29 -8.04 -10.85
N GLY A 42 -0.02 -8.94 -11.80
CA GLY A 42 0.88 -10.01 -12.21
C GLY A 42 2.21 -9.50 -12.78
N ASP A 43 2.21 -8.43 -13.58
CA ASP A 43 3.45 -7.80 -14.06
C ASP A 43 4.24 -7.14 -12.91
N LEU A 44 3.57 -6.41 -12.02
CA LEU A 44 4.15 -5.81 -10.83
C LEU A 44 4.86 -6.86 -9.95
N PHE A 45 4.18 -7.96 -9.61
CA PHE A 45 4.77 -9.05 -8.83
C PHE A 45 5.95 -9.70 -9.55
N ARG A 46 5.86 -9.94 -10.86
CA ARG A 46 6.96 -10.52 -11.64
C ARG A 46 8.19 -9.61 -11.63
N ARG A 47 8.01 -8.30 -11.81
CA ARG A 47 9.10 -7.31 -11.73
C ARG A 47 9.75 -7.34 -10.35
N CYS A 48 8.96 -7.26 -9.27
CA CYS A 48 9.48 -7.37 -7.91
C CYS A 48 10.31 -8.65 -7.72
N TRP A 49 9.81 -9.79 -8.19
CA TRP A 49 10.49 -11.07 -8.01
C TRP A 49 11.78 -11.19 -8.77
N ARG A 50 11.79 -10.78 -10.04
CA ARG A 50 12.98 -10.82 -10.88
C ARG A 50 14.09 -9.98 -10.26
N VAL A 51 13.76 -8.79 -9.76
CA VAL A 51 14.73 -7.88 -9.15
C VAL A 51 15.49 -8.57 -8.02
N VAL A 52 14.84 -9.40 -7.20
CA VAL A 52 15.49 -10.05 -6.05
C VAL A 52 15.81 -11.53 -6.27
N ALA A 53 15.71 -12.03 -7.50
CA ALA A 53 15.85 -13.47 -7.77
C ALA A 53 17.23 -14.04 -7.45
N ALA A 54 18.28 -13.25 -7.62
CA ALA A 54 19.65 -13.62 -7.23
C ALA A 54 20.06 -13.03 -5.87
N GLY A 55 19.11 -12.50 -5.09
CA GLY A 55 19.36 -11.92 -3.77
C GLY A 55 19.95 -12.95 -2.80
N PRO A 56 21.12 -12.68 -2.18
CA PRO A 56 21.80 -13.67 -1.35
C PRO A 56 21.31 -13.65 0.10
N GLY A 57 20.85 -14.80 0.60
CA GLY A 57 20.50 -15.01 2.00
C GLY A 57 19.01 -14.98 2.32
N VAL A 58 18.68 -15.30 3.57
CA VAL A 58 17.30 -15.58 4.02
C VAL A 58 16.41 -14.33 3.96
N GLU A 59 16.93 -13.13 4.19
CA GLU A 59 16.13 -11.90 4.15
C GLU A 59 15.45 -11.68 2.79
N TRP A 60 16.14 -11.99 1.69
CA TRP A 60 15.59 -11.88 0.34
C TRP A 60 14.52 -12.92 0.07
N ILE A 61 14.70 -14.14 0.59
CA ILE A 61 13.73 -15.24 0.50
C ILE A 61 12.47 -14.90 1.30
N VAL A 62 12.62 -14.28 2.47
CA VAL A 62 11.48 -13.97 3.35
C VAL A 62 10.79 -12.67 2.94
N LEU A 63 11.50 -11.70 2.35
CA LEU A 63 10.95 -10.45 1.81
C LEU A 63 9.74 -10.73 0.92
N ARG A 64 9.94 -11.71 0.06
CA ARG A 64 8.98 -12.25 -0.87
C ARG A 64 7.64 -12.63 -0.21
N ASP A 65 7.70 -13.54 0.74
CA ASP A 65 6.54 -14.01 1.48
C ASP A 65 5.87 -12.89 2.28
N ARG A 66 6.66 -12.06 2.95
CA ARG A 66 6.16 -10.94 3.76
C ARG A 66 5.46 -9.90 2.90
N ALA A 67 5.99 -9.59 1.72
CA ALA A 67 5.41 -8.63 0.81
C ALA A 67 4.05 -9.12 0.30
N LEU A 68 3.94 -10.39 -0.10
CA LEU A 68 2.67 -10.96 -0.58
C LEU A 68 1.62 -11.08 0.54
N ALA A 69 2.03 -11.49 1.75
CA ALA A 69 1.17 -11.49 2.92
C ALA A 69 0.65 -10.08 3.24
N HIS A 70 1.53 -9.07 3.14
CA HIS A 70 1.16 -7.69 3.41
C HIS A 70 0.20 -7.12 2.37
N VAL A 71 0.43 -7.35 1.07
CA VAL A 71 -0.54 -6.97 0.02
C VAL A 71 -1.89 -7.62 0.26
N THR A 72 -1.91 -8.92 0.54
CA THR A 72 -3.16 -9.67 0.80
C THR A 72 -3.92 -9.06 1.98
N ALA A 73 -3.22 -8.76 3.08
CA ALA A 73 -3.83 -8.12 4.25
C ALA A 73 -4.33 -6.70 3.93
N ALA A 74 -3.55 -5.90 3.19
CA ALA A 74 -3.90 -4.54 2.81
C ALA A 74 -5.16 -4.49 1.95
N LEU A 75 -5.27 -5.38 0.97
CA LEU A 75 -6.46 -5.48 0.13
C LEU A 75 -7.69 -5.92 0.93
N LYS A 76 -7.55 -6.87 1.87
CA LYS A 76 -8.65 -7.26 2.78
C LYS A 76 -9.12 -6.11 3.66
N VAL A 77 -8.18 -5.32 4.20
CA VAL A 77 -8.53 -4.12 4.98
C VAL A 77 -9.25 -3.12 4.09
N ARG A 78 -8.72 -2.85 2.90
CA ARG A 78 -9.31 -1.90 1.95
C ARG A 78 -10.72 -2.29 1.51
N GLN A 79 -11.01 -3.56 1.30
CA GLN A 79 -12.37 -4.02 0.96
C GLN A 79 -13.42 -3.64 2.02
N ALA A 80 -13.01 -3.38 3.27
CA ALA A 80 -13.90 -2.90 4.32
C ALA A 80 -14.14 -1.38 4.28
N TYR A 81 -13.36 -0.63 3.49
CA TYR A 81 -13.55 0.82 3.31
C TYR A 81 -14.65 1.06 2.28
N VAL A 82 -15.68 1.80 2.69
CA VAL A 82 -16.82 2.16 1.84
C VAL A 82 -16.41 3.32 0.93
N LEU A 83 -16.59 3.15 -0.38
CA LEU A 83 -16.40 4.24 -1.35
C LEU A 83 -17.45 5.35 -1.16
N PRO A 84 -17.14 6.61 -1.54
CA PRO A 84 -18.11 7.70 -1.49
C PRO A 84 -19.38 7.36 -2.27
N ARG A 85 -20.52 7.44 -1.59
CA ARG A 85 -21.85 6.97 -2.03
C ARG A 85 -22.47 7.74 -3.21
N PHE A 86 -21.76 8.74 -3.75
CA PHE A 86 -22.32 9.73 -4.68
C PHE A 86 -21.72 9.71 -6.10
N ALA A 87 -20.79 8.80 -6.40
CA ALA A 87 -20.31 8.58 -7.77
C ALA A 87 -21.23 7.58 -8.51
N ALA A 88 -21.27 7.65 -9.85
CA ALA A 88 -21.88 6.60 -10.65
C ALA A 88 -21.20 5.25 -10.32
N ALA A 89 -21.97 4.17 -10.25
CA ALA A 89 -21.48 2.89 -9.73
C ALA A 89 -20.24 2.35 -10.49
N GLU A 90 -20.15 2.62 -11.79
CA GLU A 90 -19.02 2.22 -12.63
C GLU A 90 -17.75 3.04 -12.34
N ASP A 91 -17.88 4.35 -12.19
CA ASP A 91 -16.77 5.24 -11.80
C ASP A 91 -16.27 4.92 -10.39
N ALA A 92 -17.19 4.63 -9.47
CA ALA A 92 -16.85 4.17 -8.14
C ALA A 92 -16.04 2.86 -8.20
N ALA A 93 -16.50 1.87 -8.96
CA ALA A 93 -15.82 0.57 -9.07
C ALA A 93 -14.41 0.70 -9.67
N ARG A 94 -14.24 1.49 -10.73
CA ARG A 94 -12.92 1.75 -11.33
C ARG A 94 -11.97 2.44 -10.37
N LEU A 95 -12.42 3.50 -9.71
CA LEU A 95 -11.63 4.19 -8.69
C LEU A 95 -11.27 3.27 -7.52
N ALA A 96 -12.21 2.42 -7.08
CA ALA A 96 -11.94 1.45 -6.01
C ALA A 96 -10.77 0.54 -6.35
N GLU A 97 -10.79 -0.01 -7.56
CA GLU A 97 -9.79 -0.95 -8.04
C GLU A 97 -8.46 -0.25 -8.32
N ALA A 98 -8.46 0.93 -8.92
CA ALA A 98 -7.25 1.73 -9.11
C ALA A 98 -6.58 2.06 -7.76
N MET A 99 -7.36 2.40 -6.74
CA MET A 99 -6.86 2.61 -5.38
C MET A 99 -6.37 1.32 -4.72
N SER A 100 -6.99 0.16 -5.00
CA SER A 100 -6.51 -1.15 -4.56
C SER A 100 -5.16 -1.50 -5.18
N PHE A 101 -5.00 -1.21 -6.48
CA PHE A 101 -3.74 -1.39 -7.19
C PHE A 101 -2.66 -0.45 -6.65
N ALA A 102 -3.00 0.84 -6.45
CA ALA A 102 -2.12 1.83 -5.83
C ALA A 102 -1.63 1.37 -4.45
N LEU A 103 -2.53 0.88 -3.60
CA LEU A 103 -2.21 0.35 -2.29
C LEU A 103 -1.24 -0.84 -2.36
N ALA A 104 -1.55 -1.83 -3.22
CA ALA A 104 -0.71 -3.01 -3.40
C ALA A 104 0.70 -2.63 -3.88
N ALA A 105 0.79 -1.71 -4.85
CA ALA A 105 2.04 -1.20 -5.38
C ALA A 105 2.86 -0.46 -4.32
N CYS A 106 2.23 0.43 -3.55
CA CYS A 106 2.89 1.17 -2.47
C CYS A 106 3.41 0.23 -1.37
N VAL A 107 2.58 -0.72 -0.93
CA VAL A 107 2.96 -1.72 0.08
C VAL A 107 4.13 -2.57 -0.39
N LEU A 108 4.12 -3.02 -1.65
CA LEU A 108 5.24 -3.76 -2.24
C LEU A 108 6.50 -2.90 -2.28
N ALA A 109 6.41 -1.69 -2.82
CA ALA A 109 7.54 -0.80 -2.96
C ALA A 109 8.18 -0.46 -1.60
N GLU A 110 7.39 -0.23 -0.56
CA GLU A 110 7.91 0.00 0.80
C GLU A 110 8.61 -1.24 1.37
N ARG A 111 8.03 -2.44 1.21
CA ARG A 111 8.67 -3.67 1.69
C ARG A 111 9.99 -3.93 0.99
N PHE A 112 10.02 -3.75 -0.31
CA PHE A 112 11.23 -3.90 -1.11
C PHE A 112 12.25 -2.80 -0.80
N ALA A 113 11.83 -1.57 -0.51
CA ALA A 113 12.70 -0.47 -0.12
C ALA A 113 13.55 -0.80 1.11
N GLY A 114 12.96 -1.40 2.14
CA GLY A 114 13.67 -1.77 3.35
C GLY A 114 14.82 -2.76 3.13
N VAL A 115 14.83 -3.51 2.03
CA VAL A 115 15.90 -4.46 1.70
C VAL A 115 16.78 -3.91 0.58
N LEU A 116 16.19 -3.49 -0.55
CA LEU A 116 16.93 -2.93 -1.69
C LEU A 116 17.69 -1.65 -1.35
N GLY A 117 17.14 -0.79 -0.49
CA GLY A 117 17.82 0.44 -0.07
C GLY A 117 19.03 0.20 0.83
N ARG A 118 19.10 -0.98 1.48
CA ARG A 118 20.25 -1.42 2.27
C ARG A 118 21.28 -2.17 1.44
N ALA A 119 20.90 -2.64 0.25
CA ALA A 119 21.74 -3.48 -0.58
C ALA A 119 22.83 -2.68 -1.29
N VAL A 120 24.06 -3.18 -1.24
CA VAL A 120 25.24 -2.55 -1.83
C VAL A 120 25.99 -3.58 -2.67
N ALA A 121 26.37 -3.20 -3.89
CA ALA A 121 27.25 -3.96 -4.76
C ALA A 121 28.05 -3.02 -5.68
N PRO A 122 29.31 -3.36 -6.03
CA PRO A 122 30.12 -2.54 -6.94
C PRO A 122 29.44 -2.32 -8.29
N GLY A 123 29.33 -1.06 -8.73
CA GLY A 123 28.80 -0.70 -10.04
C GLY A 123 27.30 -0.95 -10.24
N TRP A 124 26.56 -1.28 -9.18
CA TRP A 124 25.13 -1.55 -9.22
C TRP A 124 24.35 -0.52 -8.41
N SER A 125 23.11 -0.24 -8.85
CA SER A 125 22.18 0.63 -8.15
C SER A 125 20.87 -0.10 -7.89
N PRO A 126 20.27 0.00 -6.69
CA PRO A 126 18.95 -0.57 -6.41
C PRO A 126 17.83 0.06 -7.26
N LEU A 127 18.09 1.15 -7.97
CA LEU A 127 17.16 1.76 -8.91
C LEU A 127 17.30 1.23 -10.35
N HIS A 128 18.37 0.49 -10.66
CA HIS A 128 18.64 -0.02 -12.01
C HIS A 128 19.14 -1.48 -12.02
N GLY A 129 18.47 -2.35 -12.79
CA GLY A 129 18.91 -3.74 -12.98
C GLY A 129 18.69 -4.65 -11.77
N ASP A 130 18.73 -5.96 -11.99
CA ASP A 130 18.44 -6.95 -10.96
C ASP A 130 19.56 -7.01 -9.91
N VAL A 131 19.23 -7.43 -8.69
CA VAL A 131 20.18 -7.57 -7.58
C VAL A 131 21.26 -8.59 -7.97
N PRO A 132 22.54 -8.22 -7.95
CA PRO A 132 23.61 -9.16 -8.24
C PRO A 132 23.83 -10.12 -7.06
N ALA A 133 24.32 -11.33 -7.34
CA ALA A 133 24.61 -12.34 -6.31
C ALA A 133 25.67 -11.88 -5.28
N ALA A 134 26.49 -10.88 -5.63
CA ALA A 134 27.49 -10.29 -4.75
C ALA A 134 26.93 -9.17 -3.84
N ALA A 135 25.63 -8.85 -3.92
CA ALA A 135 25.04 -7.80 -3.11
C ALA A 135 25.09 -8.14 -1.62
N ALA A 136 25.57 -7.21 -0.80
CA ALA A 136 25.54 -7.31 0.65
C ALA A 136 24.52 -6.33 1.22
N LEU A 137 23.92 -6.67 2.36
CA LEU A 137 23.05 -5.75 3.09
C LEU A 137 23.89 -4.93 4.08
N SER A 138 23.70 -3.62 4.07
CA SER A 138 24.24 -2.69 5.06
C SER A 138 23.19 -2.38 6.13
N ASP A 139 23.62 -1.97 7.33
CA ASP A 139 22.70 -1.61 8.42
C ASP A 139 22.23 -0.14 8.38
N VAL A 140 22.37 0.51 7.22
CA VAL A 140 22.00 1.92 7.07
C VAL A 140 20.47 2.03 7.02
N PRO A 141 19.84 2.93 7.82
CA PRO A 141 18.41 3.14 7.75
C PRO A 141 18.02 3.70 6.37
N VAL A 142 16.99 3.11 5.77
CA VAL A 142 16.49 3.53 4.46
C VAL A 142 15.35 4.52 4.65
N PRO A 143 15.44 5.74 4.09
CA PRO A 143 14.36 6.71 4.20
C PRO A 143 13.13 6.21 3.44
N ARG A 144 11.95 6.50 3.97
CA ARG A 144 10.66 6.14 3.34
C ARG A 144 10.54 6.62 1.89
N SER A 145 11.08 7.79 1.57
CA SER A 145 11.09 8.36 0.21
C SER A 145 11.78 7.46 -0.81
N PHE A 146 12.68 6.57 -0.38
CA PHE A 146 13.27 5.56 -1.27
C PHE A 146 12.23 4.59 -1.83
N GLY A 147 11.17 4.29 -1.07
CA GLY A 147 10.03 3.50 -1.55
C GLY A 147 9.29 4.17 -2.71
N ALA A 148 9.20 5.50 -2.73
CA ALA A 148 8.61 6.22 -3.86
C ALA A 148 9.44 6.06 -5.15
N LEU A 149 10.78 6.09 -5.04
CA LEU A 149 11.68 5.83 -6.17
C LEU A 149 11.58 4.39 -6.67
N LEU A 150 11.40 3.43 -5.77
CA LEU A 150 11.16 2.05 -6.17
C LEU A 150 9.78 1.84 -6.78
N LEU A 151 8.76 2.55 -6.33
CA LEU A 151 7.42 2.45 -6.89
C LEU A 151 7.45 2.71 -8.40
N THR A 152 8.14 3.76 -8.86
CA THR A 152 8.23 4.09 -10.29
C THR A 152 8.92 3.01 -11.11
N ARG A 153 9.87 2.29 -10.50
CA ARG A 153 10.59 1.17 -11.10
C ARG A 153 9.75 -0.11 -11.16
N LEU A 154 9.00 -0.41 -10.09
CA LEU A 154 8.31 -1.68 -9.89
C LEU A 154 6.95 -1.71 -10.56
N VAL A 155 6.23 -0.60 -10.55
CA VAL A 155 5.00 -0.42 -11.32
C VAL A 155 5.40 -0.34 -12.79
N GLY A 156 5.16 -1.41 -13.55
CA GLY A 156 5.46 -1.45 -14.98
C GLY A 156 4.65 -0.41 -15.77
N HIS A 157 4.92 -0.30 -17.08
CA HIS A 157 4.21 0.65 -17.95
C HIS A 157 2.68 0.52 -17.85
N SER A 158 2.14 -0.70 -17.95
CA SER A 158 0.71 -0.96 -17.82
C SER A 158 0.14 -0.60 -16.45
N GLY A 159 0.94 -0.73 -15.38
CA GLY A 159 0.53 -0.30 -14.04
C GLY A 159 0.47 1.22 -13.92
N HIS A 160 1.42 1.95 -14.53
CA HIS A 160 1.39 3.41 -14.58
C HIS A 160 0.22 3.91 -15.42
N GLU A 161 -0.07 3.26 -16.56
CA GLU A 161 -1.25 3.56 -17.37
C GLU A 161 -2.53 3.34 -16.56
N TRP A 162 -2.62 2.27 -15.77
CA TRP A 162 -3.78 2.06 -14.89
C TRP A 162 -3.93 3.20 -13.88
N LEU A 163 -2.87 3.53 -13.13
CA LEU A 163 -2.92 4.62 -12.15
C LEU A 163 -3.26 5.96 -12.81
N ALA A 164 -2.83 6.19 -14.05
CA ALA A 164 -3.11 7.42 -14.78
C ALA A 164 -4.58 7.54 -15.25
N GLN A 165 -5.33 6.44 -15.34
CA GLN A 165 -6.76 6.48 -15.65
C GLN A 165 -7.57 7.12 -14.52
N GLU A 166 -7.11 6.98 -13.27
CA GLU A 166 -7.78 7.49 -12.07
C GLU A 166 -6.83 8.40 -11.29
N ARG A 167 -6.88 9.71 -11.56
CA ARG A 167 -5.93 10.71 -11.04
C ARG A 167 -5.84 10.70 -9.50
N GLU A 168 -6.96 10.46 -8.84
CA GLU A 168 -7.09 10.33 -7.40
C GLU A 168 -6.23 9.18 -6.85
N ALA A 169 -6.18 8.03 -7.56
CA ALA A 169 -5.34 6.90 -7.18
C ALA A 169 -3.85 7.21 -7.34
N LEU A 170 -3.48 7.93 -8.40
CA LEU A 170 -2.10 8.39 -8.60
C LEU A 170 -1.66 9.35 -7.48
N TRP A 171 -2.52 10.31 -7.09
CA TRP A 171 -2.23 11.22 -5.99
C TRP A 171 -2.16 10.51 -4.63
N ALA A 172 -3.06 9.55 -4.39
CA ALA A 172 -3.03 8.74 -3.17
C ALA A 172 -1.73 7.90 -3.07
N ALA A 173 -1.25 7.36 -4.20
CA ALA A 173 0.03 6.66 -4.26
C ALA A 173 1.22 7.59 -3.97
N ALA A 174 1.22 8.81 -4.50
CA ALA A 174 2.25 9.81 -4.18
C ALA A 174 2.21 10.21 -2.69
N ALA A 175 1.02 10.44 -2.14
CA ALA A 175 0.83 10.80 -0.74
C ALA A 175 1.27 9.70 0.23
N TYR A 176 1.24 8.42 -0.16
CA TYR A 176 1.64 7.29 0.68
C TYR A 176 3.08 7.42 1.23
N PHE A 177 3.98 8.00 0.44
CA PHE A 177 5.39 8.20 0.80
C PHE A 177 5.71 9.64 1.24
N GLY A 178 4.76 10.57 1.08
CA GLY A 178 4.90 11.98 1.41
C GLY A 178 4.66 12.31 2.89
N GLU A 179 4.92 13.56 3.26
CA GLU A 179 4.61 14.10 4.59
C GLU A 179 3.10 14.25 4.77
N GLY A 180 2.59 13.94 5.97
CA GLY A 180 1.17 14.06 6.30
C GLY A 180 0.35 12.77 6.20
N ARG A 181 -0.98 12.93 6.31
CA ARG A 181 -1.93 11.81 6.37
C ARG A 181 -2.21 11.25 4.99
N SER A 182 -2.11 9.92 4.86
CA SER A 182 -2.48 9.18 3.66
C SER A 182 -3.36 8.00 4.06
N GLU A 183 -4.56 7.93 3.48
CA GLU A 183 -5.50 6.82 3.68
C GLU A 183 -4.85 5.48 3.31
N LEU A 184 -4.17 5.42 2.16
CA LEU A 184 -3.50 4.19 1.72
C LEU A 184 -2.41 3.76 2.72
N ARG A 185 -1.72 4.72 3.34
CA ARG A 185 -0.70 4.42 4.36
C ARG A 185 -1.31 3.99 5.69
N GLU A 186 -2.43 4.55 6.09
CA GLU A 186 -3.21 4.08 7.25
C GLU A 186 -3.68 2.64 7.05
N ILE A 187 -4.29 2.34 5.90
CA ILE A 187 -4.67 0.98 5.52
C ILE A 187 -3.47 0.03 5.54
N GLY A 188 -2.34 0.46 4.96
CA GLY A 188 -1.10 -0.32 4.99
C GLY A 188 -0.58 -0.58 6.41
N ARG A 189 -0.65 0.40 7.32
CA ARG A 189 -0.25 0.22 8.73
C ARG A 189 -1.18 -0.74 9.46
N ASP A 190 -2.49 -0.60 9.27
CA ASP A 190 -3.48 -1.51 9.85
C ASP A 190 -3.27 -2.95 9.37
N ALA A 191 -3.00 -3.13 8.08
CA ALA A 191 -2.70 -4.42 7.49
C ALA A 191 -1.42 -5.04 8.05
N ALA A 192 -0.35 -4.25 8.16
CA ALA A 192 0.91 -4.63 8.78
C ALA A 192 0.74 -5.09 10.24
N ALA A 193 -0.05 -4.35 11.03
CA ALA A 193 -0.35 -4.69 12.41
C ALA A 193 -1.11 -6.04 12.52
N ARG A 194 -2.11 -6.27 11.66
CA ARG A 194 -2.90 -7.52 11.65
C ARG A 194 -2.08 -8.78 11.38
N ILE A 195 -0.97 -8.65 10.66
CA ILE A 195 -0.10 -9.79 10.32
C ILE A 195 1.19 -9.83 11.15
N GLY A 196 1.33 -8.96 12.16
CA GLY A 196 2.51 -8.92 13.03
C GLY A 196 3.81 -8.51 12.33
N LEU A 197 3.71 -7.79 11.21
CA LEU A 197 4.86 -7.31 10.43
C LEU A 197 4.76 -5.79 10.33
N PRO A 198 5.20 -5.01 11.32
CA PRO A 198 5.10 -3.55 11.25
C PRO A 198 5.84 -3.00 10.01
N LEU A 199 5.34 -1.89 9.48
CA LEU A 199 6.08 -1.09 8.49
C LEU A 199 7.22 -0.34 9.19
N ALA A 200 8.27 0.04 8.45
CA ALA A 200 9.35 0.84 9.02
C ALA A 200 8.77 2.19 9.45
N GLU A 201 8.72 2.44 10.76
CA GLU A 201 8.38 3.76 11.28
C GLU A 201 9.50 4.72 10.86
N ALA A 202 9.13 5.79 10.16
CA ALA A 202 10.03 6.91 10.01
C ALA A 202 10.37 7.38 11.44
N ALA A 203 11.65 7.47 11.76
CA ALA A 203 12.09 8.07 13.00
C ALA A 203 11.42 9.45 13.15
N ALA A 204 10.57 9.57 14.16
CA ALA A 204 9.93 10.77 14.69
C ALA A 204 9.10 11.64 13.72
N GLU A 205 7.78 11.40 13.68
CA GLU A 205 6.84 12.52 13.80
C GLU A 205 6.35 12.56 15.25
N PRO A 206 6.44 13.69 15.96
CA PRO A 206 5.77 13.81 17.25
C PRO A 206 4.27 13.69 16.98
N THR A 207 3.65 12.68 17.57
CA THR A 207 2.19 12.63 17.72
C THR A 207 1.74 14.01 18.20
N PRO A 208 0.98 14.81 17.42
CA PRO A 208 0.40 16.01 17.97
C PRO A 208 -0.47 15.55 19.12
N ALA A 209 -0.15 16.02 20.33
CA ALA A 209 -0.89 15.72 21.52
C ALA A 209 -2.37 15.93 21.21
N ARG A 210 -3.16 14.86 21.34
CA ARG A 210 -4.62 14.95 21.38
C ARG A 210 -4.93 16.06 22.41
N PRO A 211 -5.65 17.14 22.07
CA PRO A 211 -5.98 18.15 23.05
C PRO A 211 -6.70 17.45 24.21
N ALA A 212 -6.04 17.44 25.36
CA ALA A 212 -6.60 16.98 26.60
C ALA A 212 -7.74 17.94 26.95
N GLY A 213 -8.96 17.39 27.05
CA GLY A 213 -10.12 17.97 27.72
C GLY A 213 -10.40 19.45 27.45
N VAL A 214 -11.42 19.72 26.65
CA VAL A 214 -12.28 20.87 26.97
C VAL A 214 -12.95 20.52 28.30
N PRO A 215 -12.71 21.24 29.41
CA PRO A 215 -13.51 21.04 30.60
C PRO A 215 -14.93 21.48 30.28
N ASP A 216 -15.83 20.51 30.42
CA ASP A 216 -17.27 20.65 30.39
C ASP A 216 -17.67 21.65 31.50
N THR A 217 -17.82 22.92 31.14
CA THR A 217 -18.40 23.93 32.02
C THR A 217 -19.89 23.91 31.82
N ALA A 218 -20.51 22.84 32.31
CA ALA A 218 -21.93 22.87 32.66
C ALA A 218 -22.12 23.92 33.77
N PRO A 219 -23.02 24.91 33.61
CA PRO A 219 -23.30 25.87 34.67
C PRO A 219 -24.03 25.14 35.81
N ALA A 220 -23.43 25.17 36.99
CA ALA A 220 -24.03 24.70 38.22
C ALA A 220 -25.31 25.49 38.50
N ALA A 221 -26.43 24.78 38.61
CA ALA A 221 -27.66 25.28 39.16
C ALA A 221 -27.45 25.69 40.63
N SER A 222 -27.95 26.86 41.00
CA SER A 222 -28.31 27.16 42.39
C SER A 222 -29.36 28.27 42.45
N ALA A 223 -30.50 27.87 43.01
CA ALA A 223 -31.45 28.65 43.81
C ALA A 223 -32.34 29.71 43.13
N GLU A 224 -33.61 29.31 42.92
CA GLU A 224 -34.78 30.13 43.30
C GLU A 224 -34.60 30.64 44.75
N PRO A 225 -35.06 31.85 45.11
CA PRO A 225 -36.49 32.16 45.10
C PRO A 225 -36.87 33.61 44.76
N ASP A 226 -38.13 33.81 44.37
CA ASP A 226 -39.14 34.56 45.14
C ASP A 226 -40.08 35.37 44.24
N ARG A 227 -41.37 35.30 44.61
CA ARG A 227 -42.52 35.90 43.94
C ARG A 227 -42.55 37.42 44.17
N ALA A 228 -42.93 38.17 43.14
CA ALA A 228 -43.86 39.31 43.27
C ALA A 228 -44.45 39.75 41.90
N PRO A 229 -45.63 40.39 41.89
CA PRO A 229 -46.66 40.25 40.85
C PRO A 229 -46.60 41.32 39.74
N PRO A 230 -47.42 41.22 38.66
CA PRO A 230 -47.28 42.07 37.48
C PRO A 230 -47.91 43.46 37.70
N PRO A 231 -47.37 44.52 37.08
CA PRO A 231 -48.12 45.76 36.89
C PRO A 231 -48.98 45.67 35.62
N THR A 232 -50.27 45.91 35.83
CA THR A 232 -51.24 46.38 34.84
C THR A 232 -50.81 47.71 34.21
N GLY A 233 -51.00 47.82 32.90
CA GLY A 233 -50.93 49.05 32.12
C GLY A 233 -51.25 48.76 30.67
#